data_AF-A0A6I0EVB2-F1
#
_entry.id   AF-A0A6I0EVB2-F1
#
_cell.length_a   1.000
_cell.length_b   1.000
_cell.length_c   1.000
_cell.angle_alpha   90.00
_cell.angle_beta   90.00
_cell.angle_gamma   90.00
#
_symmetry.space_group_name_H-M   'P 1'
#
loop_
_entity.id
_entity.type
_entity.pdbx_description
1 polymer ?
#
loop_
_entity_poly.entity_id
_entity_poly.type
_entity_poly.pdbx_seq_one_letter_code
_entity_poly.pdbx_strand_id
1 'polypeptide(L)'
;MAYITAKPQGTATRKPADIVREWLEQAASEGRPDHYSGKRKHPRIDWYAPAIVRVRAGQPDERAYYGQCSNLSTKGAAVRCSEGVPEGSIVVLHINDGEESVSAKVKHCSVGVGSYLLGLEFLLDAT
;
A
#
# COMPACT_ATOMS: atom_id res chain seq x y z
N MET A 1 -22.56 -20.03 -32.98
CA MET A 1 -21.42 -19.43 -32.26
C MET A 1 -21.68 -19.58 -30.77
N ALA A 2 -20.94 -20.45 -30.09
CA ALA A 2 -21.11 -20.69 -28.66
C ALA A 2 -20.19 -19.73 -27.89
N TYR A 3 -20.76 -18.89 -27.03
CA TYR A 3 -20.00 -18.05 -26.11
C TYR A 3 -19.47 -18.94 -24.99
N ILE A 4 -18.14 -19.05 -24.90
CA ILE A 4 -17.48 -19.67 -23.76
C ILE A 4 -17.61 -18.68 -22.60
N THR A 5 -18.59 -18.90 -21.73
CA THR A 5 -18.67 -18.21 -20.45
C THR A 5 -17.48 -18.68 -19.61
N ALA A 6 -16.40 -17.89 -19.59
CA ALA A 6 -15.31 -18.11 -18.65
C ALA A 6 -15.89 -18.02 -17.23
N LYS A 7 -15.86 -19.14 -16.50
CA LYS A 7 -16.17 -19.15 -15.08
C LYS A 7 -15.16 -18.23 -14.37
N PRO A 8 -15.59 -17.35 -13.45
CA PRO A 8 -14.64 -16.65 -12.60
C PRO A 8 -13.88 -17.71 -11.79
N GLN A 9 -12.60 -17.89 -12.12
CA GLN A 9 -11.70 -18.68 -11.31
C GLN A 9 -11.62 -17.98 -9.96
N GLY A 10 -12.12 -18.63 -8.92
CA GLY A 10 -12.06 -18.13 -7.56
C GLY A 10 -10.60 -17.97 -7.16
N THR A 11 -10.10 -16.75 -7.22
CA THR A 11 -8.94 -16.35 -6.43
C THR A 11 -9.41 -16.35 -4.99
N ALA A 12 -8.93 -17.30 -4.18
CA ALA A 12 -9.11 -17.22 -2.74
C ALA A 12 -8.52 -15.88 -2.31
N THR A 13 -9.39 -14.90 -2.06
CA THR A 13 -8.98 -13.53 -1.77
C THR A 13 -8.34 -13.59 -0.39
N ARG A 14 -7.00 -13.62 -0.33
CA ARG A 14 -6.30 -13.58 0.95
C ARG A 14 -6.76 -12.36 1.72
N LYS A 15 -6.91 -12.51 3.03
CA LYS A 15 -7.35 -11.40 3.87
C LYS A 15 -6.29 -10.29 3.82
N PRO A 16 -6.67 -9.02 3.69
CA PRO A 16 -5.72 -7.91 3.67
C PRO A 16 -4.74 -7.93 4.87
N ALA A 17 -5.22 -8.38 6.04
CA ALA A 17 -4.38 -8.54 7.22
C ALA A 17 -3.25 -9.57 7.06
N ASP A 18 -3.47 -10.66 6.33
CA ASP A 18 -2.45 -11.67 6.07
C ASP A 18 -1.36 -11.12 5.12
N ILE A 19 -1.76 -10.35 4.11
CA ILE A 19 -0.85 -9.68 3.17
C ILE A 19 0.04 -8.68 3.92
N VAL A 20 -0.57 -7.83 4.77
CA VAL A 20 0.17 -6.88 5.60
C VAL A 20 1.12 -7.58 6.56
N ARG A 21 0.73 -8.74 7.11
CA ARG A 21 1.62 -9.53 7.98
C ARG A 21 2.86 -9.98 7.21
N GLU A 22 2.70 -10.50 6.00
CA GLU A 22 3.85 -10.94 5.20
C GLU A 22 4.76 -9.79 4.80
N TRP A 23 4.20 -8.63 4.43
CA TRP A 23 5.00 -7.43 4.20
C TRP A 23 5.78 -7.01 5.45
N LEU A 24 5.18 -7.14 6.64
CA LEU A 24 5.87 -6.86 7.90
C LEU A 24 6.98 -7.87 8.21
N GLU A 25 6.78 -9.15 7.89
CA GLU A 25 7.80 -10.20 8.04
C GLU A 25 8.99 -9.94 7.10
N GLN A 26 8.72 -9.58 5.83
CA GLN A 26 9.75 -9.17 4.87
C GLN A 26 10.47 -7.89 5.32
N ALA A 27 9.71 -6.87 5.73
CA ALA A 27 10.27 -5.64 6.28
C ALA A 27 11.13 -5.92 7.51
N ALA A 28 10.75 -6.86 8.38
CA ALA A 28 11.55 -7.22 9.55
C ALA A 28 12.85 -7.94 9.17
N SER A 29 12.88 -8.71 8.08
CA SER A 29 14.10 -9.39 7.60
C SER A 29 15.06 -8.48 6.84
N GLU A 30 14.54 -7.50 6.10
CA GLU A 30 15.32 -6.66 5.19
C GLU A 30 15.50 -5.21 5.68
N GLY A 31 14.54 -4.74 6.46
CA GLY A 31 14.46 -3.36 6.92
C GLY A 31 15.30 -3.11 8.16
N ARG A 32 15.23 -1.87 8.63
CA ARG A 32 15.86 -1.44 9.88
C ARG A 32 14.78 -1.12 10.90
N PRO A 33 14.98 -1.50 12.18
CA PRO A 33 14.13 -0.99 13.26
C PRO A 33 14.16 0.54 13.25
N ASP A 34 12.98 1.19 13.26
CA ASP A 34 12.89 2.64 13.36
C ASP A 34 13.49 3.09 14.70
N HIS A 35 14.52 3.95 14.66
CA HIS A 35 15.07 4.61 15.84
C HIS A 35 14.16 5.78 16.25
N TYR A 36 13.03 5.50 16.91
CA TYR A 36 12.06 6.54 17.28
C TYR A 36 11.79 6.62 18.79
N SER A 37 11.87 7.83 19.36
CA SER A 37 11.70 8.15 20.79
C SER A 37 10.46 9.00 21.13
N GLY A 38 9.44 9.04 20.25
CA GLY A 38 8.29 9.97 20.35
C GLY A 38 6.88 9.37 20.53
N LYS A 39 5.85 10.18 20.24
CA LYS A 39 4.41 9.98 20.56
C LYS A 39 3.62 8.94 19.71
N ARG A 40 4.28 8.04 18.97
CA ARG A 40 3.58 7.12 18.05
C ARG A 40 2.92 5.96 18.81
N LYS A 41 1.72 5.57 18.39
CA LYS A 41 0.98 4.43 18.99
C LYS A 41 1.42 3.05 18.46
N HIS A 42 2.09 3.00 17.31
CA HIS A 42 2.50 1.75 16.66
C HIS A 42 3.95 1.87 16.17
N PRO A 43 4.81 0.87 16.43
CA PRO A 43 6.16 0.84 15.88
C PRO A 43 6.11 0.73 14.36
N ARG A 44 7.08 1.34 13.70
CA ARG A 44 7.27 1.27 12.25
C ARG A 44 8.58 0.54 11.96
N ILE A 45 8.63 -0.11 10.82
CA ILE A 45 9.85 -0.68 10.26
C ILE A 45 10.22 0.18 9.07
N ASP A 46 11.43 0.73 9.05
CA ASP A 46 11.95 1.41 7.88
C ASP A 46 12.29 0.34 6.84
N TRP A 47 11.60 0.40 5.71
CA TRP A 47 11.68 -0.61 4.66
C TRP A 47 11.52 0.07 3.32
N TYR A 48 12.54 -0.06 2.48
CA TYR A 48 12.77 0.70 1.26
C TYR A 48 12.36 -0.10 0.01
N ALA A 49 11.14 -0.63 0.01
CA ALA A 49 10.61 -1.49 -1.04
C ALA A 49 9.96 -0.72 -2.20
N PRO A 50 10.05 -1.19 -3.46
CA PRO A 50 9.24 -0.67 -4.56
C PRO A 50 7.75 -0.76 -4.24
N ALA A 51 6.98 0.25 -4.63
CA ALA A 51 5.55 0.30 -4.38
C ALA A 51 4.78 0.92 -5.55
N ILE A 52 3.53 0.47 -5.73
CA ILE A 52 2.60 1.01 -6.72
C ILE A 52 1.33 1.44 -5.99
N VAL A 53 0.97 2.71 -6.14
CA VAL A 53 -0.27 3.29 -5.60
C VAL A 53 -1.25 3.50 -6.74
N ARG A 54 -2.34 2.74 -6.76
CA ARG A 54 -3.41 2.87 -7.75
C ARG A 54 -4.58 3.68 -7.19
N VAL A 55 -4.94 4.75 -7.86
CA VAL A 55 -6.11 5.57 -7.55
C VAL A 55 -7.23 5.18 -8.51
N ARG A 56 -8.45 5.01 -8.00
CA ARG A 56 -9.62 4.55 -8.78
C ARG A 56 -9.37 3.22 -9.50
N ALA A 57 -8.75 2.27 -8.80
CA ALA A 57 -8.43 0.96 -9.35
C ALA A 57 -9.67 0.27 -9.95
N GLY A 58 -9.55 -0.24 -11.17
CA GLY A 58 -10.63 -0.86 -11.93
C GLY A 58 -11.60 0.12 -12.61
N GLN A 59 -11.34 1.43 -12.56
CA GLN A 59 -12.13 2.43 -13.29
C GLN A 59 -11.43 2.87 -14.59
N PRO A 60 -12.17 3.43 -15.58
CA PRO A 60 -11.59 3.88 -16.84
C PRO A 60 -10.52 4.97 -16.70
N ASP A 61 -10.56 5.74 -15.60
CA ASP A 61 -9.61 6.79 -15.28
C ASP A 61 -8.64 6.39 -14.15
N GLU A 62 -8.37 5.09 -14.02
CA GLU A 62 -7.34 4.57 -13.11
C GLU A 62 -6.01 5.27 -13.36
N ARG A 63 -5.34 5.66 -12.27
CA ARG A 63 -3.97 6.18 -12.30
C ARG A 63 -3.09 5.34 -11.41
N ALA A 64 -1.91 4.99 -11.91
CA ALA A 64 -0.89 4.27 -11.15
C ALA A 64 0.30 5.19 -10.89
N TYR A 65 0.69 5.29 -9.63
CA TYR A 65 1.84 6.07 -9.17
C TYR A 65 2.90 5.11 -8.65
N TYR A 66 4.02 5.05 -9.36
CA TYR A 66 5.18 4.25 -8.96
C TYR A 66 5.99 5.01 -7.91
N GLY A 67 6.50 4.29 -6.94
CA GLY A 67 7.15 4.88 -5.79
C GLY A 67 7.90 3.88 -4.94
N GLN A 68 8.23 4.32 -3.74
CA GLN A 68 8.96 3.53 -2.77
C GLN A 68 8.27 3.60 -1.42
N CYS A 69 7.91 2.45 -0.87
CA CYS A 69 7.59 2.33 0.54
C CYS A 69 8.82 2.77 1.34
N SER A 70 8.65 3.70 2.28
CA SER A 70 9.72 4.20 3.15
C SER A 70 9.62 3.60 4.55
N ASN A 71 8.41 3.36 5.03
CA ASN A 71 8.16 2.65 6.28
C ASN A 71 6.82 1.94 6.26
N LEU A 72 6.73 0.89 7.07
CA LEU A 72 5.56 0.03 7.20
C LEU A 72 5.21 -0.18 8.68
N SER A 73 3.92 -0.37 8.96
CA SER A 73 3.39 -0.76 10.26
C SER A 73 2.16 -1.65 10.08
N THR A 74 1.64 -2.20 11.16
CA THR A 74 0.39 -2.99 11.17
C THR A 74 -0.84 -2.23 10.67
N LYS A 75 -0.81 -0.89 10.70
CA LYS A 75 -1.97 -0.05 10.35
C LYS A 75 -1.80 0.79 9.10
N GLY A 76 -0.60 0.81 8.52
CA GLY A 76 -0.34 1.72 7.42
C GLY A 76 1.11 1.72 6.95
N ALA A 77 1.33 2.45 5.87
CA ALA A 77 2.63 2.60 5.23
C ALA A 77 2.86 4.07 4.87
N ALA A 78 4.12 4.44 4.70
CA ALA A 78 4.50 5.69 4.05
C ALA A 78 5.11 5.39 2.69
N VAL A 79 4.60 6.01 1.63
CA VAL A 79 5.07 5.79 0.25
C VAL A 79 5.51 7.11 -0.36
N ARG A 80 6.70 7.14 -0.97
CA ARG A 80 7.17 8.27 -1.77
C ARG A 80 6.85 8.05 -3.23
N CYS A 81 6.14 9.00 -3.85
CA CYS A 81 5.76 8.96 -5.26
C CYS A 81 6.19 10.24 -5.98
N SER A 82 6.23 10.21 -7.31
CA SER A 82 6.50 11.39 -8.15
C SER A 82 5.35 12.42 -8.15
N GLU A 83 4.14 11.96 -7.84
CA GLU A 83 2.92 12.77 -7.86
C GLU A 83 2.16 12.68 -6.53
N GLY A 84 1.47 13.76 -6.20
CA GLY A 84 0.64 13.85 -5.00
C GLY A 84 -0.72 13.20 -5.20
N VAL A 85 -1.18 12.48 -4.19
CA VAL A 85 -2.55 11.94 -4.14
C VAL A 85 -3.33 12.72 -3.08
N PRO A 86 -4.52 13.27 -3.39
CA PRO A 86 -5.30 14.05 -2.43
C PRO A 86 -5.61 13.27 -1.15
N GLU A 87 -5.56 13.95 -0.01
CA GLU A 87 -5.98 13.38 1.28
C GLU A 87 -7.44 12.93 1.23
N GLY A 88 -7.73 11.83 1.92
CA GLY A 88 -9.04 11.20 1.90
C GLY A 88 -9.28 10.21 0.76
N SER A 89 -8.42 10.21 -0.28
CA SER A 89 -8.54 9.29 -1.41
C SER A 89 -8.39 7.83 -0.97
N ILE A 90 -9.17 6.95 -1.58
CA ILE A 90 -9.02 5.49 -1.44
C ILE A 90 -8.12 5.01 -2.57
N VAL A 91 -7.11 4.22 -2.20
CA VAL A 91 -6.09 3.71 -3.11
C VAL A 91 -5.90 2.22 -2.92
N VAL A 92 -5.41 1.55 -3.94
CA VAL A 92 -4.92 0.18 -3.86
C VAL A 92 -3.40 0.22 -3.85
N LEU A 93 -2.80 -0.31 -2.78
CA LEU A 93 -1.35 -0.34 -2.59
C LEU A 93 -0.82 -1.74 -2.93
N HIS A 94 0.19 -1.77 -3.79
CA HIS A 94 1.06 -2.93 -4.01
C HIS A 94 2.47 -2.61 -3.51
N ILE A 95 3.16 -3.59 -2.93
CA ILE A 95 4.57 -3.48 -2.52
C ILE A 95 5.34 -4.67 -3.13
N ASN A 96 6.60 -4.45 -3.50
CA ASN A 96 7.51 -5.44 -4.13
C ASN A 96 7.00 -6.02 -5.46
N ASP A 97 6.33 -5.20 -6.27
CA ASP A 97 5.73 -5.62 -7.55
C ASP A 97 4.78 -6.83 -7.43
N GLY A 98 4.29 -7.08 -6.22
CA GLY A 98 3.43 -8.22 -5.93
C GLY A 98 2.06 -8.12 -6.59
N GLU A 99 1.51 -9.28 -6.95
CA GLU A 99 0.10 -9.40 -7.37
C GLU A 99 -0.87 -9.05 -6.23
N GLU A 100 -0.40 -9.20 -4.99
CA GLU A 100 -1.17 -8.91 -3.79
C GLU A 100 -1.26 -7.41 -3.53
N SER A 101 -2.43 -6.99 -3.03
CA SER A 101 -2.70 -5.59 -2.77
C SER A 101 -3.57 -5.38 -1.54
N VAL A 102 -3.44 -4.20 -0.96
CA VAL A 102 -4.21 -3.77 0.21
C VAL A 102 -4.84 -2.42 -0.10
N SER A 103 -6.14 -2.32 0.15
CA SER A 103 -6.84 -1.03 0.06
C SER A 103 -6.41 -0.13 1.23
N ALA A 104 -6.18 1.13 0.94
CA ALA A 104 -5.74 2.11 1.92
C ALA A 104 -6.40 3.48 1.69
N LYS A 105 -6.49 4.28 2.74
CA LYS A 105 -6.88 5.69 2.68
C LYS A 105 -5.65 6.58 2.82
N VAL A 106 -5.53 7.58 1.96
CA VAL A 106 -4.51 8.63 2.11
C VAL A 106 -4.89 9.51 3.31
N LYS A 107 -4.09 9.46 4.38
CA LYS A 107 -4.29 10.27 5.60
C LYS A 107 -3.59 11.61 5.54
N HIS A 108 -2.43 11.67 4.89
CA HIS A 108 -1.73 12.91 4.64
C HIS A 108 -0.89 12.80 3.35
N CYS A 109 -0.69 13.92 2.67
CA CYS A 109 0.21 14.02 1.53
C CYS A 109 1.10 15.25 1.68
N SER A 110 2.40 15.05 1.93
CA SER A 110 3.36 16.14 2.10
C SER A 110 4.33 16.22 0.93
N VAL A 111 4.59 17.45 0.45
CA VAL A 111 5.58 17.71 -0.60
C VAL A 111 7.00 17.58 -0.02
N GLY A 112 7.85 16.82 -0.70
CA GLY A 112 9.29 16.73 -0.47
C GLY A 112 10.08 17.34 -1.63
N VAL A 113 11.41 17.21 -1.59
CA VAL A 113 12.26 17.62 -2.72
C VAL A 113 12.09 16.63 -3.86
N GLY A 114 11.42 17.03 -4.93
CA GLY A 114 11.20 16.22 -6.14
C GLY A 114 10.27 15.00 -5.94
N SER A 115 9.52 14.94 -4.85
CA SER A 115 8.62 13.81 -4.55
C SER A 115 7.50 14.22 -3.60
N TYR A 116 6.51 13.35 -3.44
CA TYR A 116 5.43 13.46 -2.48
C TYR A 116 5.49 12.27 -1.52
N LEU A 117 5.39 12.52 -0.23
CA LEU A 117 5.27 11.49 0.79
C LEU A 117 3.80 11.31 1.16
N LEU A 118 3.26 10.16 0.82
CA LEU A 118 1.90 9.73 1.12
C LEU A 118 1.91 8.92 2.43
N GLY A 119 1.14 9.36 3.42
CA GLY A 119 0.83 8.56 4.60
C GLY A 119 -0.47 7.79 4.39
N LEU A 120 -0.37 6.46 4.34
CA LEU A 120 -1.49 5.56 4.06
C LEU A 120 -1.95 4.86 5.33
N GLU A 121 -3.27 4.75 5.52
CA GLU A 121 -3.90 3.91 6.54
C GLU A 121 -4.61 2.74 5.86
N PHE A 122 -4.30 1.51 6.28
CA PHE A 122 -4.87 0.31 5.71
C PHE A 122 -6.35 0.17 6.08
N LEU A 123 -7.16 -0.20 5.09
CA LEU A 123 -8.56 -0.55 5.25
C LEU A 123 -8.65 -2.08 5.37
N LEU A 124 -8.39 -2.57 6.59
CA LEU A 124 -8.32 -4.00 6.87
C LEU A 124 -9.69 -4.61 7.19
N ASP A 125 -10.70 -3.78 7.46
CA ASP A 125 -12.06 -4.20 7.75
C ASP A 125 -12.81 -4.45 6.45
N ALA A 126 -12.68 -5.68 5.95
CA ALA A 126 -13.61 -6.28 5.00
C ALA A 126 -13.95 -7.68 5.51
N THR A 127 -14.97 -7.73 6.36
CA THR A 127 -15.80 -8.92 6.59
C THR A 127 -17.25 -8.49 6.51
#